data_AF-A0A673WKS9-F1
#
_entry.id   AF-A0A673WKS9-F1
#
_cell.length_a   1.000
_cell.length_b   1.000
_cell.length_c   1.000
_cell.angle_alpha   90.00
_cell.angle_beta   90.00
_cell.angle_gamma   90.00
#
_symmetry.space_group_name_H-M   'P 1'
#
loop_
_entity.id
_entity.type
_entity.pdbx_description
1 polymer ?
#
loop_
_entity_poly.entity_id
_entity_poly.type
_entity_poly.pdbx_seq_one_letter_code
_entity_poly.pdbx_strand_id
1 'polypeptide(L)'
;MQHLLYQPLLLNGNKYLQQKWDKASYEMHLRKVSGSCFDAKIKGYQQCCMSKIQRENNMLLEKISHIMRTTGRIDNRNDYENKRYSELLRITKENQLILLRLTQCQPHYSIKDWHKDWLKTIKLMESIARYPRRSSDTPNNGPTSESPPTPEPPHTPDTLSTSSRPDSPVKD
;
A
#
# COMPACT_ATOMS: atom_id res chain seq x y z
N MET A 1 -33.66 -49.58 -38.57
CA MET A 1 -33.36 -48.18 -38.23
C MET A 1 -32.88 -47.48 -39.49
N GLN A 2 -33.70 -46.63 -40.10
CA GLN A 2 -33.30 -45.78 -41.23
C GLN A 2 -32.51 -44.60 -40.65
N HIS A 3 -31.36 -44.26 -41.24
CA HIS A 3 -30.56 -43.13 -40.78
C HIS A 3 -31.17 -41.84 -41.31
N LEU A 4 -31.98 -41.17 -40.50
CA LEU A 4 -32.87 -40.06 -40.89
C LEU A 4 -32.16 -38.83 -41.48
N LEU A 5 -30.82 -38.76 -41.40
CA LEU A 5 -30.00 -37.64 -41.88
C LEU A 5 -29.23 -37.97 -43.17
N TYR A 6 -29.33 -39.19 -43.70
CA TYR A 6 -28.64 -39.56 -44.93
C TYR A 6 -29.59 -39.39 -46.12
N GLN A 7 -29.54 -38.24 -46.78
CA GLN A 7 -30.42 -37.93 -47.90
C GLN A 7 -29.91 -38.64 -49.17
N PRO A 8 -30.70 -39.55 -49.77
CA PRO A 8 -30.29 -40.23 -50.98
C PRO A 8 -30.22 -39.22 -52.13
N LEU A 9 -29.04 -39.12 -52.75
CA LEU A 9 -28.78 -38.14 -53.81
C LEU A 9 -29.58 -38.41 -55.10
N LEU A 10 -30.12 -39.62 -55.26
CA LEU A 10 -30.90 -40.05 -56.42
C LEU A 10 -32.09 -40.93 -55.98
N LEU A 11 -33.26 -40.67 -56.54
CA LEU A 11 -34.47 -41.44 -56.29
C LEU A 11 -34.42 -42.75 -57.10
N ASN A 12 -34.26 -43.90 -56.43
CA ASN A 12 -34.24 -45.21 -57.06
C ASN A 12 -35.64 -45.86 -56.96
N GLY A 13 -36.13 -46.47 -58.04
CA GLY A 13 -37.41 -47.18 -58.06
C GLY A 13 -37.46 -48.41 -57.13
N ASN A 14 -36.31 -48.98 -56.76
CA ASN A 14 -36.23 -50.13 -55.84
C ASN A 14 -35.79 -49.72 -54.43
N LYS A 15 -36.76 -49.72 -53.50
CA LYS A 15 -36.56 -49.34 -52.08
C LYS A 15 -35.55 -50.22 -51.34
N TYR A 16 -35.46 -51.50 -51.68
CA TYR A 16 -34.52 -52.43 -51.03
C TYR A 16 -33.07 -52.12 -51.40
N LEU A 17 -32.82 -51.85 -52.69
CA LEU A 17 -31.49 -51.48 -53.17
C LEU A 17 -31.03 -50.14 -52.60
N GLN A 18 -31.93 -49.16 -52.54
CA GLN A 18 -31.65 -47.87 -51.93
C GLN A 18 -31.25 -48.01 -50.45
N GLN A 19 -32.00 -48.77 -49.68
CA GLN A 19 -31.67 -49.03 -48.28
C GLN A 19 -30.30 -49.72 -48.12
N LYS A 20 -29.97 -50.68 -49.00
CA LYS A 20 -28.67 -51.37 -48.98
C LYS A 20 -27.52 -50.42 -49.27
N TRP A 21 -27.69 -49.51 -50.23
CA TRP A 21 -26.68 -48.50 -50.59
C TRP A 21 -26.53 -47.40 -49.54
N ASP A 22 -27.64 -46.90 -48.99
CA ASP A 22 -27.61 -45.90 -47.93
C ASP A 22 -26.93 -46.45 -46.68
N LYS A 23 -27.24 -47.71 -46.33
CA LYS A 23 -26.57 -48.41 -45.22
C LYS A 23 -25.07 -48.56 -45.47
N ALA A 24 -24.67 -49.01 -46.66
CA ALA A 24 -23.25 -49.19 -47.00
C ALA A 24 -22.48 -47.85 -47.00
N SER A 25 -23.11 -46.79 -47.49
CA SER A 25 -22.51 -45.44 -47.53
C SER A 25 -22.37 -44.85 -46.13
N TYR A 26 -23.38 -45.03 -45.28
CA TYR A 26 -23.34 -44.61 -43.89
C TYR A 26 -22.27 -45.39 -43.08
N GLU A 27 -22.17 -46.71 -43.27
CA GLU A 27 -21.13 -47.53 -42.63
C GLU A 27 -19.72 -47.11 -43.09
N MET A 28 -19.55 -46.77 -44.37
CA MET A 28 -18.28 -46.26 -44.90
C MET A 28 -17.93 -44.89 -44.29
N HIS A 29 -18.90 -43.99 -44.15
CA HIS A 29 -18.73 -42.70 -43.48
C HIS A 29 -18.32 -42.89 -42.02
N LEU A 30 -19.02 -43.75 -41.28
CA LEU A 30 -18.68 -44.09 -39.89
C LEU A 30 -17.26 -44.64 -39.77
N ARG A 31 -16.84 -45.53 -40.67
CA ARG A 31 -15.47 -46.06 -40.67
C ARG A 31 -14.44 -44.96 -40.92
N LYS A 32 -14.75 -43.97 -41.77
CA LYS A 32 -13.87 -42.83 -42.08
C LYS A 32 -13.80 -41.82 -40.94
N VAL A 33 -14.92 -41.56 -40.26
CA VAL A 33 -14.99 -40.68 -39.08
C VAL A 33 -14.35 -41.35 -37.86
N SER A 34 -14.68 -42.61 -37.57
CA SER A 34 -14.09 -43.40 -36.47
C SER A 34 -12.61 -43.70 -36.69
N GLY A 35 -12.14 -43.74 -37.94
CA GLY A 35 -10.73 -43.85 -38.28
C GLY A 35 -10.00 -42.50 -38.28
N SER A 36 -10.67 -41.40 -37.94
CA SER A 36 -10.04 -40.10 -37.90
C SER A 36 -9.09 -40.01 -36.70
N CYS A 37 -7.84 -39.62 -36.96
CA CYS A 37 -6.83 -39.30 -35.94
C CYS A 37 -7.31 -38.22 -34.95
N PHE A 38 -8.38 -37.49 -35.29
CA PHE A 38 -8.94 -36.39 -34.50
C PHE A 38 -9.51 -36.85 -33.15
N ASP A 39 -10.24 -37.96 -33.12
CA ASP A 39 -10.81 -38.50 -31.88
C ASP A 39 -9.70 -39.00 -30.93
N ALA A 40 -8.66 -39.61 -31.48
CA ALA A 40 -7.49 -40.04 -30.73
C ALA A 40 -6.72 -38.82 -30.16
N LYS A 41 -6.59 -37.73 -30.94
CA LYS A 41 -6.01 -36.48 -30.47
C LYS A 41 -6.82 -35.84 -29.36
N ILE A 42 -8.14 -35.71 -29.51
CA ILE A 42 -9.03 -35.13 -28.49
C ILE A 42 -8.97 -35.94 -27.20
N LYS A 43 -9.06 -37.28 -27.29
CA LYS A 43 -8.92 -38.16 -26.12
C LYS A 43 -7.55 -38.02 -25.45
N GLY A 44 -6.48 -37.91 -26.23
CA GLY A 44 -5.12 -37.67 -25.72
C GLY A 44 -4.97 -36.33 -24.99
N TYR A 45 -5.53 -35.25 -25.54
CA TYR A 45 -5.56 -33.94 -24.87
C TYR A 45 -6.39 -33.97 -23.58
N GLN A 46 -7.54 -34.63 -23.60
CA GLN A 46 -8.38 -34.81 -22.41
C GLN A 46 -7.63 -35.58 -21.32
N GLN A 47 -7.02 -36.71 -21.64
CA GLN A 47 -6.23 -37.48 -20.68
C GLN A 47 -5.04 -36.68 -20.13
N CYS A 48 -4.31 -35.96 -20.98
CA CYS A 48 -3.20 -35.11 -20.55
C CYS A 48 -3.67 -33.99 -19.61
N CYS A 49 -4.80 -33.35 -19.92
CA CYS A 49 -5.39 -32.30 -19.09
C CYS A 49 -5.84 -32.86 -17.73
N MET A 50 -6.53 -34.00 -17.72
CA MET A 50 -6.94 -34.67 -16.49
C MET A 50 -5.75 -35.03 -15.61
N SER A 51 -4.67 -35.56 -16.18
CA SER A 51 -3.44 -35.88 -15.43
C SER A 51 -2.77 -34.64 -14.84
N LYS A 52 -2.78 -33.49 -15.55
CA LYS A 52 -2.25 -32.22 -15.02
C LYS A 52 -3.08 -31.72 -13.85
N ILE A 53 -4.40 -31.67 -14.01
CA ILE A 53 -5.32 -31.26 -12.96
C ILE A 53 -5.17 -32.16 -11.73
N GLN A 54 -5.10 -33.48 -11.92
CA GLN A 54 -4.90 -34.43 -10.83
C GLN A 54 -3.59 -34.19 -10.09
N ARG A 55 -2.49 -33.94 -10.82
CA ARG A 55 -1.19 -33.63 -10.23
C ARG A 55 -1.22 -32.34 -9.41
N GLU A 56 -1.85 -31.30 -9.94
CA GLU A 56 -1.97 -30.00 -9.27
C GLU A 56 -2.86 -30.09 -8.03
N ASN A 57 -3.97 -30.82 -8.11
CA ASN A 57 -4.83 -31.09 -6.97
C ASN A 57 -4.10 -31.87 -5.87
N ASN A 58 -3.32 -32.90 -6.23
CA ASN A 58 -2.51 -33.64 -5.26
C ASN A 58 -1.48 -32.73 -4.58
N MET A 59 -0.78 -31.89 -5.35
CA MET A 59 0.20 -30.93 -4.81
C MET A 59 -0.47 -29.89 -3.91
N LEU A 60 -1.66 -29.41 -4.27
CA LEU A 60 -2.42 -28.47 -3.45
C LEU A 60 -2.88 -29.14 -2.14
N LEU A 61 -3.37 -30.37 -2.21
CA LEU A 61 -3.77 -31.15 -1.03
C LEU A 61 -2.60 -31.40 -0.09
N GLU A 62 -1.41 -31.70 -0.60
CA GLU A 62 -0.20 -31.82 0.22
C GLU A 62 0.13 -30.51 0.93
N LYS A 63 0.06 -29.37 0.23
CA LYS A 63 0.30 -28.04 0.82
C LYS A 63 -0.74 -27.71 1.89
N ILE A 64 -2.02 -27.96 1.62
CA ILE A 64 -3.09 -27.75 2.59
C ILE A 64 -2.93 -28.68 3.78
N SER A 65 -2.66 -29.97 3.56
CA SER A 65 -2.40 -30.94 4.63
C SER A 65 -1.20 -30.51 5.49
N HIS A 66 -0.14 -30.02 4.86
CA HIS A 66 1.03 -29.48 5.56
C HIS A 66 0.67 -28.26 6.42
N ILE A 67 -0.13 -27.33 5.89
CA ILE A 67 -0.65 -26.16 6.62
C ILE A 67 -1.58 -26.58 7.76
N MET A 68 -2.43 -27.59 7.55
CA MET A 68 -3.37 -28.08 8.57
C MET A 68 -2.68 -28.85 9.69
N ARG A 69 -1.62 -29.61 9.35
CA ARG A 69 -0.82 -30.37 10.32
C ARG A 69 0.12 -29.48 11.11
N THR A 70 0.55 -28.36 10.55
CA THR A 70 1.44 -27.41 11.21
C THR A 70 0.60 -26.32 11.86
N THR A 71 0.74 -26.08 13.16
CA THR A 71 0.10 -24.93 13.82
C THR A 71 0.76 -23.63 13.34
N GLY A 72 0.35 -23.14 12.16
CA GLY A 72 0.55 -21.80 11.61
C GLY A 72 1.80 -21.05 12.07
N ARG A 73 3.00 -21.55 11.76
CA ARG A 73 4.22 -20.75 11.97
C ARG A 73 4.30 -19.73 10.85
N ILE A 74 3.71 -18.57 11.08
CA ILE A 74 3.80 -17.39 10.22
C ILE A 74 5.26 -16.93 10.24
N ASP A 75 5.93 -16.93 9.08
CA ASP A 75 7.31 -16.45 8.92
C ASP A 75 7.43 -14.92 8.98
N ASN A 76 6.31 -14.21 8.94
CA ASN A 76 6.21 -12.77 9.13
C ASN A 76 6.38 -12.39 10.61
N ARG A 77 7.53 -12.71 11.19
CA ARG A 77 7.93 -12.12 12.46
C ARG A 77 8.24 -10.64 12.21
N ASN A 78 7.22 -9.81 12.36
CA ASN A 78 7.32 -8.37 12.16
C ASN A 78 8.17 -7.76 13.28
N ASP A 79 9.46 -7.56 13.01
CA ASP A 79 10.42 -6.93 13.92
C ASP A 79 10.35 -5.39 13.88
N TYR A 80 9.21 -4.83 13.44
CA TYR A 80 9.02 -3.40 13.28
C TYR A 80 9.17 -2.65 14.60
N GLU A 81 8.65 -3.21 15.70
CA GLU A 81 8.75 -2.57 17.01
C GLU A 81 10.21 -2.37 17.43
N ASN A 82 11.07 -3.39 17.31
CA ASN A 82 12.48 -3.28 17.67
C ASN A 82 13.24 -2.27 16.78
N LYS A 83 12.93 -2.22 15.48
CA LYS A 83 13.49 -1.23 14.55
C LYS A 83 13.03 0.19 14.91
N ARG A 84 11.75 0.35 15.27
CA ARG A 84 11.17 1.62 15.72
C ARG A 84 11.81 2.08 17.02
N TYR A 85 11.98 1.21 18.01
CA TYR A 85 12.64 1.54 19.28
C TYR A 85 14.12 1.94 19.06
N SER A 86 14.83 1.23 18.19
CA SER A 86 16.23 1.55 17.86
C SER A 86 16.36 2.92 17.20
N GLU A 87 15.48 3.24 16.26
CA GLU A 87 15.45 4.52 15.57
C GLU A 87 15.06 5.67 16.52
N LEU A 88 14.08 5.43 17.39
CA LEU A 88 13.69 6.40 18.42
C LEU A 88 14.87 6.74 19.33
N LEU A 89 15.61 5.72 19.81
CA LEU A 89 16.82 5.92 20.62
C LEU A 89 17.90 6.70 19.87
N ARG A 90 18.10 6.42 18.58
CA ARG A 90 19.04 7.16 17.72
C ARG A 90 18.67 8.64 17.64
N ILE A 91 17.42 8.94 17.32
CA ILE A 91 16.90 10.30 17.20
C ILE A 91 16.99 11.03 18.55
N THR A 92 16.63 10.37 19.66
CA THR A 92 16.73 10.98 21.00
C THR A 92 18.18 11.37 21.32
N LYS A 93 19.15 10.51 21.01
CA LYS A 93 20.57 10.81 21.23
C LYS A 93 21.06 11.97 20.36
N GLU A 94 20.68 11.99 19.08
CA GLU A 94 21.01 13.08 18.16
C GLU A 94 20.42 14.41 18.65
N ASN A 95 19.15 14.40 19.07
CA ASN A 95 18.48 15.58 19.61
C ASN A 95 19.14 16.11 20.90
N GLN A 96 19.59 15.21 21.78
CA GLN A 96 20.36 15.61 22.97
C GLN A 96 21.67 16.29 22.60
N LEU A 97 22.40 15.79 21.60
CA LEU A 97 23.65 16.39 21.13
C LEU A 97 23.42 17.76 20.48
N ILE A 98 22.35 17.90 19.69
CA ILE A 98 21.95 19.18 19.10
C ILE A 98 21.62 20.18 20.20
N LEU A 99 20.84 19.78 21.21
CA LEU A 99 20.49 20.64 22.33
C LEU A 99 21.75 21.09 23.09
N LEU A 100 22.64 20.16 23.42
CA LEU A 100 23.92 20.48 24.07
C LEU A 100 24.73 21.49 23.27
N ARG A 101 24.82 21.29 21.94
CA ARG A 101 25.52 22.24 21.05
C ARG A 101 24.86 23.61 21.08
N LEU A 102 23.53 23.69 20.95
CA LEU A 102 22.79 24.95 20.98
C LEU A 102 22.97 25.69 22.31
N THR A 103 22.96 24.97 23.43
CA THR A 103 23.19 25.57 24.75
C THR A 103 24.63 26.04 24.96
N GLN A 104 25.61 25.29 24.42
CA GLN A 104 27.03 25.64 24.53
C GLN A 104 27.43 26.79 23.60
N CYS A 105 26.79 26.89 22.43
CA CYS A 105 26.98 28.00 21.52
C CYS A 105 26.40 29.29 22.15
N GLN A 106 27.29 30.17 22.63
CA GLN A 106 26.89 31.52 23.02
C GLN A 106 26.58 32.35 21.77
N PRO A 107 25.54 33.21 21.80
CA PRO A 107 25.30 34.15 20.71
C PRO A 107 26.47 35.12 20.60
N HIS A 108 27.00 35.29 19.37
CA HIS A 108 28.10 36.23 19.11
C HIS A 108 27.68 37.68 19.33
N TYR A 109 26.38 37.97 19.23
CA TYR A 109 25.82 39.29 19.48
C TYR A 109 25.18 39.38 20.86
N SER A 110 25.53 40.45 21.57
CA SER A 110 24.89 40.83 22.83
C SER A 110 23.83 41.87 22.53
N ILE A 111 22.57 41.56 22.83
CA ILE A 111 21.43 42.48 22.66
C ILE A 111 21.69 43.80 23.38
N LYS A 112 22.35 43.75 24.54
CA LYS A 112 22.70 44.94 25.33
C LYS A 112 23.69 45.83 24.59
N ASP A 113 24.68 45.24 23.93
CA ASP A 113 25.71 46.02 23.23
C ASP A 113 25.19 46.56 21.90
N TRP A 114 24.36 45.78 21.20
CA TRP A 114 23.62 46.26 20.04
C TRP A 114 22.69 47.43 20.38
N HIS A 115 21.99 47.37 21.51
CA HIS A 115 21.14 48.46 21.96
C HIS A 115 21.96 49.73 22.26
N LYS A 116 23.13 49.59 22.89
CA LYS A 116 24.03 50.73 23.12
C LYS A 116 24.51 51.35 21.81
N ASP A 117 24.92 50.52 20.84
CA ASP A 117 25.41 51.02 19.55
C ASP A 117 24.30 51.65 18.71
N TRP A 118 23.09 51.12 18.80
CA TRP A 118 21.90 51.75 18.25
C TRP A 118 21.64 53.11 18.88
N LEU A 119 21.66 53.23 20.21
CA LEU A 119 21.51 54.51 20.90
C LEU A 119 22.59 55.53 20.52
N LYS A 120 23.85 55.10 20.39
CA LYS A 120 24.95 55.95 19.91
C LYS A 120 24.68 56.46 18.49
N THR A 121 24.21 55.57 17.62
CA THR A 121 23.83 55.91 16.24
C THR A 121 22.69 56.94 16.23
N ILE A 122 21.65 56.74 17.04
CA ILE A 122 20.55 57.71 17.17
C ILE A 122 21.06 59.07 17.64
N LYS A 123 21.94 59.10 18.65
CA LYS A 123 22.53 60.35 19.15
C LYS A 123 23.40 61.05 18.10
N LEU A 124 24.18 60.28 17.34
CA LEU A 124 24.99 60.81 16.24
C LEU A 124 24.08 61.41 15.17
N MET A 125 23.03 60.68 14.77
CA MET A 125 22.04 61.14 13.79
C MET A 125 21.40 62.46 14.23
N GLU A 126 21.00 62.60 15.50
CA GLU A 126 20.45 63.85 16.02
C GLU A 126 21.48 65.00 15.93
N SER A 127 22.75 64.73 16.21
CA SER A 127 23.81 65.75 16.19
C SER A 127 24.22 66.22 14.78
N ILE A 128 24.09 65.35 13.77
CA ILE A 128 24.44 65.68 12.38
C ILE A 128 23.22 66.08 11.54
N ALA A 129 22.02 65.97 12.10
CA ALA A 129 20.80 66.33 11.40
C ALA A 129 20.72 67.85 11.18
N ARG A 130 20.40 68.24 9.95
CA ARG A 130 20.25 69.66 9.56
C ARG A 130 18.99 70.32 10.14
N TYR A 131 18.02 69.51 10.56
CA TYR A 131 16.75 69.96 11.14
C TYR A 131 16.39 69.11 12.36
N PRO A 132 15.79 69.68 13.42
CA PRO A 132 15.39 68.92 14.61
C PRO A 132 14.40 67.82 14.26
N ARG A 133 14.59 66.62 14.82
CA ARG A 133 13.68 65.50 14.61
C ARG A 133 12.32 65.83 15.24
N ARG A 134 11.22 65.58 14.52
CA ARG A 134 9.87 65.86 15.05
C ARG A 134 9.60 64.94 16.24
N SER A 135 8.97 65.48 17.28
CA SER A 135 8.63 64.76 18.52
C SER A 135 7.70 63.55 18.33
N SER A 136 7.15 63.35 17.13
CA SER A 136 6.40 62.15 16.72
C SER A 136 7.29 60.94 16.40
N ASP A 137 8.60 61.11 16.27
CA ASP A 137 9.51 60.08 15.73
C ASP A 137 10.40 59.43 16.81
N THR A 138 10.24 59.81 18.08
CA THR A 138 10.88 59.11 19.21
C THR A 138 10.20 57.77 19.45
N PRO A 139 10.93 56.69 19.79
CA PRO A 139 10.28 55.47 20.23
C PRO A 139 9.52 55.78 21.51
N ASN A 140 8.20 55.62 21.45
CA ASN A 140 7.25 55.80 22.53
C ASN A 140 7.71 55.02 23.78
N ASN A 141 8.20 55.73 24.80
CA ASN A 141 8.26 55.20 26.15
C ASN A 141 6.89 55.42 26.79
N GLY A 142 5.91 54.59 26.42
CA GLY A 142 4.62 54.47 27.09
C GLY A 142 4.49 53.07 27.71
N PRO A 143 3.86 52.91 28.88
CA PRO A 143 3.62 51.60 29.47
C PRO A 143 2.42 50.98 28.75
N THR A 144 2.61 50.48 27.54
CA THR A 144 1.59 49.68 26.86
C THR A 144 1.95 48.22 27.03
N SER A 145 1.22 47.63 27.97
CA SER A 145 0.88 46.22 28.08
C SER A 145 0.72 45.53 26.72
N GLU A 146 1.80 45.07 26.12
CA GLU A 146 1.78 43.90 25.26
C GLU A 146 3.02 43.08 25.61
N SER A 147 2.79 41.99 26.32
CA SER A 147 3.75 40.89 26.43
C SER A 147 4.32 40.59 25.04
N PRO A 148 5.61 40.25 24.92
CA PRO A 148 6.12 39.72 23.65
C PRO A 148 5.24 38.53 23.26
N PRO A 149 4.96 38.28 21.97
CA PRO A 149 4.33 37.03 21.60
C PRO A 149 5.24 35.92 22.13
N THR A 150 4.76 35.25 23.17
CA THR A 150 5.37 34.02 23.65
C THR A 150 5.52 33.13 22.42
N PRO A 151 6.72 32.63 22.10
CA PRO A 151 6.80 31.59 21.09
C PRO A 151 5.99 30.42 21.65
N GLU A 152 4.78 30.21 21.11
CA GLU A 152 4.03 29.02 21.44
C GLU A 152 4.94 27.81 21.17
N PRO A 153 5.09 26.90 22.14
CA PRO A 153 5.84 25.67 21.89
C PRO A 153 5.19 24.94 20.71
N PRO A 154 5.97 24.26 19.86
CA PRO A 154 5.42 23.53 18.73
C PRO A 154 4.32 22.60 19.24
N HIS A 155 3.13 22.73 18.66
CA HIS A 155 1.99 21.86 18.89
C HIS A 155 2.47 20.41 18.92
N THR A 156 2.43 19.80 20.10
CA THR A 156 2.45 18.34 20.22
C THR A 156 1.24 17.83 19.47
N PRO A 157 1.38 16.86 18.54
CA PRO A 157 0.21 16.29 17.88
C PRO A 157 -0.69 15.68 18.95
N ASP A 158 -1.97 16.03 18.88
CA ASP A 158 -3.03 15.51 19.73
C ASP A 158 -2.90 13.99 19.87
N THR A 159 -2.63 13.55 21.10
CA THR A 159 -3.02 12.22 21.53
C THR A 159 -4.52 12.15 21.40
N LEU A 160 -4.99 11.48 20.35
CA LEU A 160 -6.35 10.98 20.22
C LEU A 160 -6.73 10.22 21.50
N SER A 161 -7.42 10.92 22.40
CA SER A 161 -8.21 10.28 23.44
C SER A 161 -9.46 9.73 22.77
N THR A 162 -9.32 8.54 22.21
CA THR A 162 -10.45 7.64 21.96
C THR A 162 -11.15 7.39 23.29
N SER A 163 -12.42 7.77 23.34
CA SER A 163 -13.46 7.25 24.23
C SER A 163 -13.13 5.87 24.80
N SER A 164 -13.01 5.77 26.13
CA SER A 164 -13.14 4.51 26.84
C SER A 164 -13.86 4.75 28.16
N ARG A 165 -15.14 4.39 28.09
CA ARG A 165 -16.08 4.11 29.18
C ARG A 165 -15.46 3.13 30.17
N PRO A 166 -15.61 3.30 31.50
CA PRO A 166 -15.24 2.25 32.43
C PRO A 166 -16.43 1.29 32.58
N ASP A 167 -16.37 0.14 31.90
CA ASP A 167 -17.14 -1.03 32.33
C ASP A 167 -16.43 -1.61 33.56
N SER A 168 -17.09 -1.50 34.72
CA SER A 168 -16.73 -2.26 35.91
C SER A 168 -17.17 -3.72 35.72
N PRO A 169 -16.35 -4.70 36.13
CA PRO A 169 -16.77 -6.09 36.11
C PRO A 169 -17.71 -6.36 37.29
N VAL A 170 -18.87 -6.91 36.97
CA VAL A 170 -19.69 -7.71 37.88
C VAL A 170 -18.81 -8.83 38.43
N LYS A 171 -18.72 -8.91 39.76
CA LYS A 171 -18.29 -10.13 40.46
C LYS A 171 -19.53 -10.91 40.85
N ASP A 172 -19.42 -12.22 40.70
CA ASP A 172 -20.37 -13.24 41.19
C ASP A 172 -20.66 -13.09 42.70
#